data_AF-A0A327JCR1-F1
#
_entry.id   AF-A0A327JCR1-F1
#
_cell.length_a   1.000
_cell.length_b   1.000
_cell.length_c   1.000
_cell.angle_alpha   90.00
_cell.angle_beta   90.00
_cell.angle_gamma   90.00
#
_symmetry.space_group_name_H-M   'P 1'
#
loop_
_entity.id
_entity.type
_entity.pdbx_description
1 polymer ?
#
loop_
_entity_poly.entity_id
_entity_poly.type
_entity_poly.pdbx_seq_one_letter_code
_entity_poly.pdbx_strand_id
1 'polypeptide(L)' 'MYQLYVEKEDAFSEDLVGEYTKLEDARAKLEKIKAKTPNISYRIEELAGGFNSYGERLSSIVEEG' A
#
# COMPACT_ATOMS: atom_id res chain seq x y z
N MET A 1 -9.23 -4.37 5.25
CA MET A 1 -8.10 -5.09 4.63
C MET A 1 -7.14 -4.03 4.13
N TYR A 2 -5.84 -4.19 4.33
CA TYR A 2 -4.82 -3.18 3.99
C TYR A 2 -4.05 -3.62 2.75
N GLN A 3 -3.82 -2.72 1.81
CA GLN A 3 -2.99 -2.97 0.64
C GLN A 3 -1.74 -2.11 0.75
N LEU A 4 -0.57 -2.73 0.62
CA LEU A 4 0.70 -2.03 0.59
C LEU A 4 1.15 -1.86 -0.85
N TYR A 5 1.24 -0.62 -1.29
CA TYR A 5 1.80 -0.20 -2.55
C TYR A 5 3.19 0.39 -2.30
N VAL A 6 4.13 0.05 -3.17
CA VAL A 6 5.49 0.59 -3.15
C VAL A 6 5.84 1.05 -4.54
N GLU A 7 6.22 2.31 -4.67
CA GLU A 7 6.74 2.90 -5.87
C GLU A 7 8.26 3.08 -5.73
N LYS A 8 9.00 2.53 -6.69
CA LYS A 8 10.45 2.71 -6.76
C LYS A 8 10.73 3.90 -7.67
N GLU A 9 11.84 4.60 -7.47
CA GLU A 9 12.21 5.76 -8.32
C GLU A 9 12.19 5.50 -9.84
N ASP A 10 12.45 4.26 -10.26
CA ASP A 10 12.47 3.87 -11.68
C ASP A 10 11.14 3.26 -12.16
N ALA A 11 10.16 3.12 -11.27
CA ALA A 11 8.87 2.51 -11.58
C ALA A 11 7.88 3.59 -12.05
N PHE A 12 7.25 3.33 -13.20
CA PHE A 12 6.20 4.20 -13.76
C PHE A 12 4.86 4.10 -13.00
N SER A 13 4.75 3.19 -12.03
CA SER A 13 3.53 2.91 -11.28
C SER A 13 3.83 2.24 -9.94
N GLU A 14 2.90 2.39 -9.00
CA GLU A 14 2.92 1.78 -7.68
C GLU A 14 2.76 0.25 -7.81
N ASP A 15 3.69 -0.52 -7.25
CA ASP A 15 3.65 -1.98 -7.27
C ASP A 15 2.92 -2.49 -6.02
N LEU A 16 1.88 -3.31 -6.20
CA LEU A 16 1.16 -3.93 -5.09
C LEU A 16 2.06 -5.01 -4.47
N VAL A 17 2.65 -4.69 -3.31
CA VAL A 17 3.51 -5.61 -2.57
C VAL A 17 2.71 -6.75 -1.95
N GLY A 18 1.49 -6.46 -1.51
CA GLY A 18 0.60 -7.46 -0.95
C GLY A 18 -0.57 -6.88 -0.18
N GLU A 19 -1.53 -7.76 0.12
CA GLU A 19 -2.73 -7.47 0.88
C GLU A 19 -2.61 -8.10 2.27
N TYR A 20 -2.92 -7.32 3.30
CA TYR A 20 -2.76 -7.66 4.70
C TYR A 20 -4.08 -7.48 5.43
N THR A 21 -4.35 -8.31 6.44
CA THR A 21 -5.57 -8.16 7.25
C THR A 21 -5.40 -7.09 8.33
N LYS A 22 -4.16 -6.85 8.77
CA LYS A 22 -3.80 -5.87 9.80
C LYS A 22 -2.78 -4.85 9.26
N LEU A 23 -2.88 -3.62 9.74
CA LEU A 23 -1.97 -2.54 9.38
C LEU A 23 -0.52 -2.82 9.83
N GLU A 24 -0.37 -3.47 10.99
CA GLU A 24 0.92 -3.82 11.58
C GLU A 24 1.74 -4.76 10.67
N ASP A 25 1.09 -5.73 10.03
CA ASP A 25 1.75 -6.64 9.08
C ASP A 25 2.21 -5.89 7.81
N ALA A 26 1.40 -4.96 7.32
CA ALA A 26 1.75 -4.11 6.18
C ALA A 26 2.97 -3.23 6.50
N ARG A 27 2.99 -2.60 7.68
CA ARG A 27 4.14 -1.81 8.16
C ARG A 27 5.40 -2.66 8.33
N ALA A 28 5.29 -3.83 8.95
CA ALA A 28 6.44 -4.73 9.12
C ALA A 28 7.03 -5.17 7.78
N LYS A 29 6.20 -5.33 6.74
CA LYS A 29 6.70 -5.59 5.38
C LYS A 29 7.37 -4.36 4.79
N LEU A 30 6.74 -3.20 4.90
CA LEU A 30 7.30 -1.94 4.42
C LEU A 30 8.68 -1.68 5.01
N GLU A 31 8.87 -1.85 6.32
CA GLU A 31 10.17 -1.67 6.98
C GLU A 31 11.24 -2.59 6.39
N LYS A 32 10.89 -3.85 6.08
CA LYS A 32 11.80 -4.78 5.41
C LYS A 32 12.16 -4.35 4.00
N ILE A 33 11.27 -3.66 3.30
CA ILE A 33 11.52 -3.16 1.95
C ILE A 33 12.35 -1.89 2.02
N LYS A 34 12.00 -0.94 2.91
CA LYS A 34 12.81 0.27 3.18
C LYS A 34 14.24 -0.08 3.59
N ALA A 35 14.43 -1.13 4.39
CA ALA A 35 15.77 -1.61 4.76
C ALA A 35 16.59 -2.11 3.57
N LYS A 36 15.93 -2.59 2.50
CA LYS A 36 16.59 -3.07 1.28
C LYS A 36 16.73 -1.98 0.22
N THR A 37 15.80 -1.05 0.19
CA THR A 37 15.73 0.03 -0.79
C THR A 37 15.25 1.28 -0.05
N PRO A 38 16.17 2.11 0.45
CA PRO A 38 15.81 3.26 1.27
C PRO A 38 15.11 4.37 0.48
N ASN A 39 15.24 4.39 -0.86
CA ASN A 39 14.63 5.36 -1.74
C ASN A 39 13.42 4.76 -2.47
N ILE A 40 12.35 4.51 -1.71
CA ILE A 40 11.06 4.08 -2.25
C ILE A 40 9.97 4.96 -1.66
N SER A 41 9.00 5.31 -2.50
CA SER A 41 7.72 5.84 -2.04
C SER A 41 6.81 4.66 -1.70
N TYR A 42 5.92 4.83 -0.73
CA TYR A 42 4.97 3.81 -0.35
C TYR A 42 3.62 4.40 0.00
N ARG A 43 2.58 3.59 -0.19
CA ARG A 43 1.20 3.92 0.16
C ARG A 43 0.54 2.71 0.77
N ILE A 44 -0.09 2.88 1.91
CA ILE A 44 -0.92 1.87 2.55
C ILE A 44 -2.37 2.33 2.46
N GLU A 45 -3.18 1.53 1.80
CA GLU A 45 -4.60 1.79 1.65
C GLU A 45 -5.41 0.81 2.49
N GLU A 46 -6.40 1.29 3.24
CA GLU A 46 -7.43 0.47 3.86
C GLU A 46 -8.63 0.35 2.93
N LEU A 47 -8.92 -0.87 2.53
CA LEU A 47 -10.14 -1.24 1.84
C LEU A 47 -11.29 -1.28 2.83
N ALA A 48 -12.19 -0.30 2.70
CA ALA A 48 -13.54 -0.39 3.21
C ALA A 48 -14.29 -1.33 2.25
N GLY A 49 -14.86 -2.44 2.73
CA GLY A 49 -15.41 -3.52 1.90
C GLY A 49 -16.64 -3.18 1.04
N GLY A 50 -16.79 -1.93 0.59
CA GLY A 50 -17.80 -1.45 -0.34
C GLY A 50 -17.19 -0.90 -1.63
N PHE A 51 -18.07 -0.67 -2.60
CA PHE A 51 -17.74 -0.06 -3.88
C PHE A 51 -18.48 1.27 -3.98
N ASN A 52 -17.90 2.25 -4.68
CA ASN A 52 -18.62 3.48 -5.02
C ASN A 52 -19.65 3.21 -6.14
N SER A 53 -20.47 4.20 -6.46
CA SER A 53 -21.48 4.10 -7.52
C SER A 53 -20.92 3.86 -8.92
N TYR A 54 -19.61 3.99 -9.11
CA TYR A 54 -18.87 3.72 -10.34
C TYR A 54 -18.24 2.32 -10.38
N GLY A 55 -18.42 1.51 -9.33
CA GLY A 55 -17.87 0.16 -9.24
C GLY A 55 -16.40 0.12 -8.82
N GLU A 56 -15.83 1.23 -8.37
CA GLU A 56 -14.47 1.28 -7.82
C GLU A 56 -14.51 0.90 -6.34
N ARG A 57 -13.52 0.12 -5.89
CA ARG A 57 -13.41 -0.23 -4.46
C ARG A 57 -13.15 1.03 -3.66
N LEU A 58 -13.86 1.17 -2.54
CA LEU A 58 -13.60 2.23 -1.58
C LEU A 58 -12.32 1.87 -0.82
N SER A 59 -11.23 2.53 -1.17
CA SER A 59 -10.00 2.55 -0.39
C SER A 59 -9.82 3.92 0.25
N SER A 60 -9.19 3.92 1.42
CA SER A 60 -8.73 5.13 2.10
C SER A 60 -7.23 5.02 2.33
N ILE A 61 -6.47 6.05 1.97
CA ILE A 61 -5.05 6.12 2.27
C ILE A 61 -4.89 6.26 3.79
N VAL A 62 -4.27 5.26 4.41
CA VAL A 62 -3.96 5.24 5.85
C VAL A 62 -2.59 5.84 6.10
N GLU A 63 -1.64 5.56 5.21
CA GLU A 63 -0.25 5.99 5.35
C GLU A 63 0.38 6.18 3.96
N GLU A 64 1.14 7.24 3.78
CA GLU A 64 1.94 7.50 2.57
C GLU A 64 3.28 8.13 2.96
N GLY A 65 4.33 7.89 2.18
CA GLY A 65 5.63 8.56 2.34
C GLY A 65 6.77 7.93 1.56
#